data_AF-A0A147HA43-F1
#
_entry.id   AF-A0A147HA43-F1
#
_cell.length_a   1.000
_cell.length_b   1.000
_cell.length_c   1.000
_cell.angle_alpha   90.00
_cell.angle_beta   90.00
_cell.angle_gamma   90.00
#
_symmetry.space_group_name_H-M   'P 1'
#
loop_
_entity.id
_entity.type
_entity.pdbx_description
1 polymer ?
#
loop_
_entity_poly.entity_id
_entity_poly.type
_entity_poly.pdbx_seq_one_letter_code
_entity_poly.pdbx_strand_id
1 'polypeptide(L)'
;MRRRLLGAAMAACLCTAAVAQPMKSQSGTIWRCGNTYSQFPCDDGKAMSQPPAASPQAARESQAQTDRIQRHADAMARERERQEDRAARQRPGVFAHPSGQQATSSLDGERLHKPRSPKRHTVGGDFTARGAGEAPAGPKKKKKKPVD
;
A
#
# COMPACT_ATOMS: atom_id res chain seq x y z
N MET A 1 37.30 -52.92 -1.69
CA MET A 1 36.43 -52.51 -2.83
C MET A 1 36.51 -51.00 -2.98
N ARG A 2 37.01 -50.53 -4.13
CA ARG A 2 37.23 -49.11 -4.46
C ARG A 2 36.01 -48.57 -5.21
N ARG A 3 35.37 -47.51 -4.72
CA ARG A 3 34.46 -46.65 -5.50
C ARG A 3 34.88 -45.20 -5.22
N ARG A 4 35.87 -44.70 -5.98
CA ARG A 4 35.70 -43.81 -7.14
C ARG A 4 35.03 -42.48 -6.76
N LEU A 5 35.89 -41.55 -6.35
CA LEU A 5 35.71 -40.11 -6.50
C LEU A 5 35.51 -39.80 -7.99
N LEU A 6 34.32 -39.35 -8.35
CA LEU A 6 34.02 -38.52 -9.53
C LEU A 6 33.51 -37.19 -8.94
N GLY A 7 34.01 -36.01 -9.26
CA GLY A 7 34.68 -35.61 -10.49
C GLY A 7 33.84 -34.51 -11.14
N ALA A 8 34.36 -33.29 -11.08
CA ALA A 8 34.17 -32.19 -12.03
C ALA A 8 32.88 -31.35 -12.01
N ALA A 9 33.11 -30.08 -11.66
CA ALA A 9 32.74 -28.91 -12.45
C ALA A 9 31.26 -28.53 -12.57
N MET A 10 30.69 -27.94 -11.51
CA MET A 10 29.64 -26.94 -11.69
C MET A 10 30.28 -25.57 -11.88
N ALA A 11 30.36 -25.19 -13.16
CA ALA A 11 30.22 -23.85 -13.71
C ALA A 11 30.44 -22.68 -12.73
N ALA A 12 31.65 -22.12 -12.77
CA ALA A 12 31.88 -20.74 -12.40
C ALA A 12 31.05 -19.84 -13.33
N CYS A 13 29.82 -19.53 -12.92
CA CYS A 13 29.02 -18.50 -13.55
C CYS A 13 29.72 -17.17 -13.27
N LEU A 14 30.52 -16.72 -14.23
CA LEU A 14 31.14 -15.41 -14.27
C LEU A 14 30.03 -14.37 -14.22
N CYS A 15 29.68 -13.92 -13.01
CA CYS A 15 28.96 -12.69 -12.78
C CYS A 15 29.83 -11.54 -13.30
N THR A 16 29.74 -11.31 -14.61
CA THR A 16 30.10 -10.03 -15.21
C THR A 16 29.12 -9.03 -14.63
N ALA A 17 29.49 -8.46 -13.48
CA ALA A 17 28.90 -7.24 -12.97
C ALA A 17 29.19 -6.17 -14.04
N ALA A 18 28.28 -6.05 -15.00
CA ALA A 18 28.16 -4.87 -15.80
C ALA A 18 27.92 -3.73 -14.81
N VAL A 19 29.02 -3.08 -14.42
CA VAL A 19 29.01 -1.75 -13.83
C VAL A 19 28.33 -0.88 -14.87
N ALA A 20 27.00 -0.83 -14.79
CA ALA A 20 26.19 0.19 -15.41
C ALA A 20 26.73 1.49 -14.84
N GLN A 21 27.65 2.11 -15.58
CA GLN A 21 28.11 3.43 -15.25
C GLN A 21 26.85 4.27 -15.15
N PRO A 22 26.61 4.96 -14.02
CA PRO A 22 25.47 5.84 -13.93
C PRO A 22 25.64 6.84 -15.06
N MET A 23 24.87 6.67 -16.13
CA MET A 23 24.79 7.69 -17.16
C MET A 23 24.39 8.93 -16.40
N LYS A 24 25.30 9.90 -16.32
CA LYS A 24 25.02 11.20 -15.75
C LYS A 24 23.84 11.70 -16.56
N SER A 25 22.65 11.53 -16.01
CA SER A 25 21.41 12.03 -16.58
C SER A 25 21.63 13.53 -16.62
N GLN A 26 22.08 14.03 -17.77
CA GLN A 26 22.13 15.46 -17.99
C GLN A 26 20.69 15.89 -17.76
N SER A 27 20.49 16.73 -16.74
CA SER A 27 19.18 17.27 -16.36
C SER A 27 18.74 18.20 -17.48
N GLY A 28 18.40 17.61 -18.63
CA GLY A 28 17.82 18.29 -19.76
C GLY A 28 16.39 18.63 -19.43
N THR A 29 15.97 19.83 -19.81
CA THR A 29 14.58 20.23 -19.73
C THR A 29 13.72 19.22 -20.49
N ILE A 30 12.78 18.57 -19.78
CA ILE A 30 11.82 17.66 -20.39
C ILE A 30 10.66 18.51 -20.93
N TRP A 31 10.27 18.28 -22.17
CA TRP A 31 9.17 19.00 -22.82
C TRP A 31 7.93 18.12 -22.87
N ARG A 32 6.75 18.71 -22.64
CA ARG A 32 5.47 18.02 -22.84
C ARG A 32 4.84 18.50 -24.15
N CYS A 33 4.81 17.61 -25.13
CA CYS A 33 4.27 17.83 -26.48
C CYS A 33 2.91 17.13 -26.56
N GLY A 34 1.82 17.84 -26.30
CA GLY A 34 0.49 17.24 -26.19
C GLY A 34 0.41 16.24 -25.04
N ASN A 35 0.19 14.95 -25.36
CA ASN A 35 0.11 13.87 -24.36
C ASN A 35 1.42 13.04 -24.22
N THR A 36 2.48 13.45 -24.91
CA THR A 36 3.75 12.73 -24.93
C THR A 36 4.87 13.58 -24.33
N TYR A 37 5.84 12.95 -23.68
CA TYR A 37 7.05 13.61 -23.17
C TYR A 37 8.17 13.47 -24.19
N SER A 38 8.91 14.55 -24.42
CA SER A 38 10.03 14.63 -25.35
C SER A 38 11.25 15.23 -24.66
N GLN A 39 12.44 14.77 -25.07
CA GLN A 39 13.72 15.38 -24.67
C GLN A 39 14.12 16.55 -25.60
N PHE A 40 13.45 16.68 -26.74
CA PHE A 40 13.64 17.78 -27.68
C PHE A 40 12.47 18.77 -27.57
N PRO A 41 12.73 20.09 -27.72
CA PRO A 41 11.68 21.09 -27.81
C PRO A 41 10.77 20.81 -29.01
N CYS A 42 9.48 21.08 -28.84
CA CYS A 42 8.46 20.97 -29.88
C CYS A 42 7.68 22.29 -29.94
N ASP A 43 7.12 22.60 -31.09
CA ASP A 43 6.54 23.92 -31.38
C ASP A 43 5.45 24.34 -30.36
N ASP A 44 4.60 23.40 -29.96
CA ASP A 44 3.55 23.60 -28.93
C ASP A 44 3.91 23.03 -27.55
N GLY A 45 5.21 22.78 -27.31
CA GLY A 45 5.71 22.12 -26.11
C GLY A 45 5.79 23.03 -24.91
N LYS A 46 5.30 22.55 -23.75
CA LYS A 46 5.61 23.21 -22.48
C LYS A 46 6.86 22.60 -21.84
N ALA A 47 7.87 23.44 -21.59
CA ALA A 47 9.02 23.07 -20.77
C ALA A 47 8.56 22.73 -19.35
N MET A 48 8.86 21.52 -18.92
CA MET A 48 8.64 21.08 -17.55
C MET A 48 9.94 21.27 -16.79
N SER A 49 9.90 22.08 -15.73
CA SER A 49 11.01 22.20 -14.79
C SER A 49 11.12 20.88 -14.05
N GLN A 50 12.25 20.19 -14.23
CA GLN A 50 12.56 19.05 -13.40
C GLN A 50 12.76 19.56 -11.96
N PRO A 51 12.18 18.92 -10.95
CA PRO A 51 12.45 19.29 -9.58
C PRO A 51 13.97 19.26 -9.33
N PRO A 52 14.51 20.21 -8.56
CA PRO A 52 15.93 20.21 -8.25
C PRO A 52 16.33 18.89 -7.60
N ALA A 53 17.56 18.45 -7.84
CA ALA A 53 18.09 17.28 -7.16
C ALA A 53 17.93 17.43 -5.65
N ALA A 54 17.48 16.38 -4.98
CA ALA A 54 17.31 16.39 -3.54
C ALA A 54 18.64 16.78 -2.86
N SER A 55 18.56 17.62 -1.82
CA SER A 55 19.74 17.95 -1.04
C SER A 55 20.32 16.66 -0.40
N PRO A 56 21.64 16.60 -0.18
CA PRO A 56 22.24 15.42 0.45
C PRO A 56 21.65 15.13 1.84
N GLN A 57 21.15 16.16 2.53
CA GLN A 57 20.42 16.00 3.79
C GLN A 57 19.06 15.32 3.58
N ALA A 58 18.25 15.79 2.63
CA ALA A 58 16.96 15.19 2.32
C ALA A 58 17.10 13.72 1.88
N ALA A 59 18.18 13.38 1.15
CA ALA A 59 18.51 12.01 0.79
C ALA A 59 18.82 11.13 2.02
N ARG A 60 19.57 11.65 3.00
CA ARG A 60 19.84 10.92 4.25
C ARG A 60 18.59 10.73 5.09
N GLU A 61 17.73 11.73 5.15
CA GLU A 61 16.47 11.67 5.90
C GLU A 61 15.51 10.64 5.29
N SER A 62 15.37 10.61 3.95
CA SER A 62 14.54 9.61 3.27
C SER A 62 15.09 8.19 3.43
N GLN A 63 16.41 8.02 3.39
CA GLN A 63 17.05 6.74 3.66
C GLN A 63 16.81 6.29 5.11
N ALA A 64 17.00 7.18 6.09
CA ALA A 64 16.75 6.89 7.50
C ALA A 64 15.27 6.53 7.76
N GLN A 65 14.34 7.17 7.05
CA GLN A 65 12.92 6.81 7.10
C GLN A 65 12.67 5.41 6.54
N THR A 66 13.28 5.08 5.40
CA THR A 66 13.19 3.76 4.77
C THR A 66 13.71 2.68 5.73
N ASP A 67 14.87 2.91 6.37
CA ASP A 67 15.45 1.98 7.34
C ASP A 67 14.55 1.76 8.57
N ARG A 68 13.85 2.80 9.03
CA ARG A 68 12.87 2.69 10.13
C ARG A 68 11.67 1.82 9.72
N ILE A 69 11.11 2.06 8.54
CA ILE A 69 9.99 1.28 8.00
C ILE A 69 10.41 -0.18 7.83
N GLN A 70 11.60 -0.43 7.30
CA GLN A 70 12.08 -1.79 7.07
C GLN A 70 12.28 -2.55 8.38
N ARG A 71 12.93 -1.94 9.38
CA ARG A 71 13.07 -2.56 10.71
C ARG A 71 11.72 -2.87 11.37
N HIS A 72 10.73 -1.99 11.18
CA HIS A 72 9.38 -2.21 11.67
C HIS A 72 8.69 -3.37 10.96
N ALA A 73 8.80 -3.45 9.62
CA ALA A 73 8.27 -4.55 8.83
C ALA A 73 8.91 -5.89 9.25
N ASP A 74 10.23 -5.94 9.44
CA ASP A 74 10.95 -7.14 9.88
C ASP A 74 10.52 -7.57 11.29
N ALA A 75 10.25 -6.62 12.19
CA ALA A 75 9.72 -6.92 13.52
C ALA A 75 8.34 -7.58 13.45
N MET A 76 7.44 -7.07 12.59
CA MET A 76 6.12 -7.68 12.38
C MET A 76 6.23 -9.07 11.74
N ALA A 77 7.15 -9.26 10.79
CA ALA A 77 7.38 -10.56 10.16
C ALA A 77 7.84 -11.61 11.18
N ARG A 78 8.80 -11.27 12.04
CA ARG A 78 9.26 -12.16 13.12
C ARG A 78 8.18 -12.48 14.14
N GLU A 79 7.32 -11.52 14.45
CA GLU A 79 6.21 -11.76 15.37
C GLU A 79 5.20 -12.73 14.76
N ARG A 80 4.90 -12.58 13.47
CA ARG A 80 4.06 -13.52 12.73
C ARG A 80 4.66 -14.94 12.74
N GLU A 81 5.94 -15.08 12.43
CA GLU A 81 6.64 -16.37 12.44
C GLU A 81 6.54 -17.04 13.83
N ARG A 82 6.74 -16.29 14.91
CA ARG A 82 6.59 -16.80 16.28
C ARG A 82 5.17 -17.26 16.59
N GLN A 83 4.16 -16.56 16.09
CA GLN A 83 2.75 -16.94 16.28
C GLN A 83 2.43 -18.21 15.50
N GLU A 84 2.91 -18.32 14.26
CA GLU A 84 2.76 -19.52 13.43
C GLU A 84 3.47 -20.72 14.08
N ASP A 85 4.69 -20.56 14.58
CA ASP A 85 5.42 -21.61 15.31
C ASP A 85 4.69 -22.06 16.57
N ARG A 86 4.13 -21.11 17.33
CA ARG A 86 3.33 -21.41 18.54
C ARG A 86 2.06 -22.15 18.17
N ALA A 87 1.36 -21.73 17.11
CA ALA A 87 0.15 -22.39 16.64
C ALA A 87 0.44 -23.80 16.11
N ALA A 88 1.56 -23.99 15.39
CA ALA A 88 1.97 -25.30 14.88
C ALA A 88 2.30 -26.30 16.00
N ARG A 89 2.81 -25.82 17.14
CA ARG A 89 3.07 -26.66 18.33
C ARG A 89 1.81 -26.98 19.13
N GLN A 90 0.75 -26.18 19.01
CA GLN A 90 -0.53 -26.54 19.59
C GLN A 90 -1.17 -27.61 18.71
N ARG A 91 -1.60 -28.73 19.32
CA ARG A 91 -2.35 -29.75 18.57
C ARG A 91 -3.55 -29.02 17.92
N PRO A 92 -3.81 -29.22 16.62
CA PRO A 92 -4.95 -28.59 15.98
C PRO A 92 -6.17 -28.89 16.83
N GLY A 93 -6.81 -27.82 17.33
CA GLY A 93 -8.06 -27.96 18.05
C GLY A 93 -9.01 -28.68 17.12
N VAL A 94 -9.35 -29.93 17.46
CA VAL A 94 -10.39 -30.66 16.75
C VAL A 94 -11.66 -29.89 17.09
N PHE A 95 -12.04 -28.95 16.22
CA PHE A 95 -13.36 -28.36 16.29
C PHE A 95 -14.31 -29.52 16.05
N ALA A 96 -14.92 -30.00 17.14
CA ALA A 96 -16.04 -30.90 17.05
C ALA A 96 -17.11 -30.14 16.26
N HIS A 97 -17.21 -30.43 14.96
CA HIS A 97 -18.37 -30.01 14.20
C HIS A 97 -19.56 -30.61 14.94
N PRO A 98 -20.52 -29.79 15.42
CA PRO A 98 -21.73 -30.34 15.98
C PRO A 98 -22.36 -31.19 14.89
N SER A 99 -22.27 -32.52 15.05
CA SER A 99 -22.86 -33.48 14.12
C SER A 99 -24.35 -33.19 14.09
N GLY A 100 -24.80 -32.62 12.96
CA GLY A 100 -26.19 -32.39 12.61
C GLY A 100 -27.15 -32.26 13.79
N GLN A 101 -27.25 -31.07 14.39
CA GLN A 101 -28.57 -30.66 14.87
C GLN A 101 -29.44 -30.55 13.63
N GLN A 102 -30.14 -31.64 13.33
CA GLN A 102 -31.27 -31.61 12.43
C GLN A 102 -32.13 -30.43 12.88
N ALA A 103 -32.27 -29.44 12.00
CA ALA A 103 -33.20 -28.36 12.17
C ALA A 103 -34.59 -28.99 12.22
N THR A 104 -35.06 -29.34 13.41
CA THR A 104 -36.47 -29.54 13.66
C THR A 104 -37.05 -28.15 13.55
N SER A 105 -37.68 -27.92 12.41
CA SER A 105 -38.50 -26.76 12.11
C SER A 105 -39.73 -26.78 13.02
N SER A 106 -39.54 -26.47 14.30
CA SER A 106 -40.62 -26.11 15.20
C SER A 106 -40.81 -24.61 15.07
N LEU A 107 -41.58 -24.24 14.05
CA LEU A 107 -42.20 -22.94 13.94
C LEU A 107 -43.20 -22.80 15.09
N ASP A 108 -42.79 -22.25 16.23
CA ASP A 108 -43.73 -21.65 17.17
C ASP A 108 -43.10 -20.46 17.91
N GLY A 109 -43.37 -19.29 17.36
CA GLY A 109 -44.07 -18.26 18.14
C GLY A 109 -43.29 -17.29 19.00
N GLU A 110 -41.99 -17.44 19.26
CA GLU A 110 -41.27 -16.41 20.01
C GLU A 110 -40.66 -15.36 19.06
N ARG A 111 -41.37 -14.23 18.93
CA ARG A 111 -40.95 -13.06 18.15
C ARG A 111 -39.63 -12.51 18.69
N LEU A 112 -38.53 -13.02 18.16
CA LEU A 112 -37.20 -12.46 18.36
C LEU A 112 -37.25 -10.98 17.94
N HIS A 113 -37.12 -10.08 18.92
CA HIS A 113 -37.06 -8.65 18.67
C HIS A 113 -35.88 -8.38 17.74
N LYS A 114 -36.21 -8.05 16.48
CA LYS A 114 -35.22 -7.61 15.49
C LYS A 114 -34.46 -6.44 16.11
N PRO A 115 -33.12 -6.53 16.28
CA PRO A 115 -32.36 -5.39 16.76
C PRO A 115 -32.61 -4.24 15.79
N ARG A 116 -33.18 -3.15 16.33
CA ARG A 116 -33.51 -1.96 15.55
C ARG A 116 -32.19 -1.43 15.02
N SER A 117 -32.03 -1.44 13.69
CA SER A 117 -30.83 -0.90 13.06
C SER A 117 -30.63 0.56 13.52
N PRO A 118 -29.42 0.95 13.94
CA PRO A 118 -29.16 2.33 14.30
C PRO A 118 -29.47 3.18 13.07
N LYS A 119 -30.37 4.15 13.26
CA LYS A 119 -30.75 5.11 12.24
C LYS A 119 -29.47 5.89 11.91
N ARG A 120 -28.83 5.57 10.79
CA ARG A 120 -27.72 6.36 10.26
C ARG A 120 -28.28 7.76 10.04
N HIS A 121 -27.94 8.68 10.93
CA HIS A 121 -28.04 10.09 10.62
C HIS A 121 -27.05 10.32 9.48
N THR A 122 -27.57 10.33 8.25
CA THR A 122 -26.93 11.00 7.13
C THR A 122 -26.90 12.48 7.46
N VAL A 123 -25.96 12.87 8.33
CA VAL A 123 -25.47 14.24 8.35
C VAL A 123 -24.90 14.43 6.95
N GLY A 124 -25.60 15.24 6.16
CA GLY A 124 -25.32 15.49 4.75
C GLY A 124 -23.82 15.59 4.48
N GLY A 125 -23.35 14.70 3.64
CA GLY A 125 -21.95 14.60 3.26
C GLY A 125 -21.87 13.58 2.15
N ASP A 126 -22.16 14.05 0.94
CA ASP A 126 -21.96 13.31 -0.29
C ASP A 126 -20.61 12.59 -0.25
N PHE A 127 -20.62 11.26 -0.27
CA PHE A 127 -19.42 10.49 -0.51
C PHE A 127 -19.11 10.54 -2.01
N THR A 128 -18.91 11.74 -2.54
CA THR A 128 -18.25 11.93 -3.82
C THR A 128 -16.76 11.75 -3.57
N ALA A 129 -16.17 10.71 -4.16
CA ALA A 129 -14.71 10.58 -4.23
C ALA A 129 -14.17 11.82 -4.94
N ARG A 130 -13.73 12.82 -4.17
CA ARG A 130 -13.09 14.01 -4.72
C ARG A 130 -11.80 13.59 -5.39
N GLY A 131 -11.71 13.80 -6.70
CA GLY A 131 -10.45 13.71 -7.42
C GLY A 131 -9.42 14.66 -6.83
N ALA A 132 -8.14 14.30 -6.87
CA ALA A 132 -7.05 15.12 -6.37
C ALA A 132 -7.05 16.50 -7.05
N GLY A 133 -7.57 17.52 -6.38
CA GLY A 133 -7.58 18.90 -6.88
C GLY A 133 -8.68 19.83 -6.37
N GLU A 134 -9.76 19.33 -5.75
CA GLU A 134 -10.88 20.19 -5.32
C GLU A 134 -10.75 20.71 -3.88
N ALA A 135 -10.49 22.01 -3.75
CA ALA A 135 -10.46 22.72 -2.46
C ALA A 135 -11.87 22.80 -1.82
N PRO A 136 -12.01 22.71 -0.49
CA PRO A 136 -13.30 22.76 0.18
C PRO A 136 -13.93 24.15 0.10
N ALA A 137 -15.14 24.23 -0.46
CA ALA A 137 -16.00 25.40 -0.35
C ALA A 137 -16.40 25.60 1.12
N GLY A 138 -15.80 26.58 1.79
CA GLY A 138 -16.07 26.91 3.18
C GLY A 138 -17.51 27.45 3.39
N PRO A 139 -18.05 27.35 4.62
CA PRO A 139 -19.43 27.70 4.91
C PRO A 139 -19.69 29.22 4.78
N LYS A 140 -20.71 29.59 3.98
CA LYS A 140 -21.17 30.98 3.83
C LYS A 140 -21.82 31.47 5.14
N LYS A 141 -21.21 32.47 5.78
CA LYS A 141 -21.73 33.15 6.98
C LYS A 141 -23.06 33.85 6.66
N LYS A 142 -24.16 33.46 7.32
CA LYS A 142 -25.46 34.15 7.25
C LYS A 142 -25.36 35.53 7.91
N LYS A 143 -25.65 36.58 7.14
CA LYS A 143 -25.75 37.98 7.60
C LYS A 143 -27.01 38.14 8.46
N LYS A 144 -26.87 38.50 9.74
CA LYS A 144 -28.02 38.84 10.60
C LYS A 144 -28.61 40.18 10.17
N LYS A 145 -29.94 40.26 10.02
CA LYS A 145 -30.65 41.53 9.82
C LYS A 145 -30.76 42.26 11.17
N PRO A 146 -30.64 43.61 11.19
CA PRO A 146 -30.94 44.39 12.38
C PRO A 146 -32.45 44.37 12.64
N VAL A 147 -32.82 44.38 13.92
CA VAL A 147 -34.20 44.62 14.40
C VAL A 147 -34.17 45.99 15.06
N ASP A 148 -35.10 46.85 14.66
CA ASP A 148 -35.35 48.19 15.19
C ASP A 148 -35.75 48.17 16.68
#